data_AF-X0T7P5-F1
#
_entry.id   AF-X0T7P5-F1
#
_cell.length_a   1.000
_cell.length_b   1.000
_cell.length_c   1.000
_cell.angle_alpha   90.00
_cell.angle_beta   90.00
_cell.angle_gamma   90.00
#
_symmetry.space_group_name_H-M   'P 1'
#
loop_
_entity.id
_entity.type
_entity.pdbx_description
1 polymer ?
#
loop_
_entity_poly.entity_id
_entity_poly.type
_entity_poly.pdbx_seq_one_letter_code
_entity_poly.pdbx_strand_id
1 'polypeptide(L)'
;LVVNEVADLKGVAIDLVTGFPHIKFADVNSPVAMTQDLAAFLKALVSGRSERGRAHGYLMQQQAIMPNIAAYAREDVAIADYSAARKGTTAEDLFFYPVDSITLAKGETAYVPLFTEELDYHHIYTWKIADVLDEQERYNQRRGREQRKKGEEVWHSCRMKNSMKMPWTTAAAEFVKDGQFIGQDVCYYTASGTETTIRITRAMNLIAEQNEFEVTRERNNKQFHGYRYDLVTLEGELKVLNKTGKKVNVEIKKDLSGEVLKTSDDPKDVSWPKD
;
A
#
# COMPACT_ATOMS: atom_id res chain seq x y z
N LEU A 1 2.97 18.55 0.19
CA LEU A 1 3.05 19.62 -0.82
C LEU A 1 1.67 20.26 -0.93
N VAL A 2 1.60 21.59 -0.96
CA VAL A 2 0.36 22.35 -1.05
C VAL A 2 0.39 23.11 -2.37
N VAL A 3 -0.49 22.75 -3.31
CA VAL A 3 -0.69 23.50 -4.57
C VAL A 3 -1.89 24.42 -4.37
N ASN A 4 -1.70 25.73 -4.47
CA ASN A 4 -2.81 26.67 -4.30
C ASN A 4 -3.34 27.13 -5.66
N GLU A 5 -4.44 26.57 -6.11
CA GLU A 5 -5.11 26.99 -7.35
C GLU A 5 -6.37 27.83 -7.10
N VAL A 6 -6.69 28.11 -5.84
CA VAL A 6 -7.99 28.65 -5.44
C VAL A 6 -7.96 30.18 -5.38
N ALA A 7 -7.16 30.76 -4.47
CA ALA A 7 -7.13 32.21 -4.20
C ALA A 7 -5.87 32.59 -3.41
N ASP A 8 -5.56 33.88 -3.31
CA ASP A 8 -4.45 34.35 -2.47
C ASP A 8 -4.71 34.05 -0.99
N LEU A 9 -3.85 33.23 -0.39
CA LEU A 9 -3.88 32.89 1.02
C LEU A 9 -2.95 33.84 1.78
N LYS A 10 -3.46 34.51 2.83
CA LYS A 10 -2.70 35.47 3.64
C LYS A 10 -2.83 35.16 5.13
N GLY A 11 -1.80 34.55 5.70
CA GLY A 11 -1.75 34.19 7.12
C GLY A 11 -2.89 33.27 7.56
N VAL A 12 -3.38 32.40 6.68
CA VAL A 12 -4.51 31.52 6.99
C VAL A 12 -4.03 30.26 7.69
N ALA A 13 -4.84 29.74 8.62
CA ALA A 13 -4.65 28.41 9.16
C ALA A 13 -5.28 27.40 8.19
N ILE A 14 -4.55 26.33 7.89
CA ILE A 14 -5.07 25.20 7.11
C ILE A 14 -4.91 23.92 7.91
N ASP A 15 -5.87 23.01 7.77
CA ASP A 15 -5.74 21.64 8.23
C ASP A 15 -5.48 20.72 7.04
N LEU A 16 -4.33 20.04 7.06
CA LEU A 16 -4.07 18.96 6.11
C LEU A 16 -4.68 17.68 6.66
N VAL A 17 -5.49 16.98 5.88
CA VAL A 17 -6.25 15.84 6.37
C VAL A 17 -5.70 14.55 5.77
N THR A 18 -5.53 13.53 6.61
CA THR A 18 -5.33 12.14 6.18
C THR A 18 -6.55 11.29 6.55
N GLY A 19 -6.95 10.44 5.61
CA GLY A 19 -8.13 9.58 5.68
C GLY A 19 -9.04 9.78 4.47
N PHE A 20 -10.13 9.02 4.40
CA PHE A 20 -11.15 9.17 3.35
C PHE A 20 -12.44 9.73 3.92
N PRO A 21 -12.60 11.06 3.94
CA PRO A 21 -13.88 11.62 4.32
C PRO A 21 -14.92 11.23 3.26
N HIS A 22 -16.03 10.63 3.69
CA HIS A 22 -17.14 10.35 2.81
C HIS A 22 -17.98 11.62 2.60
N ILE A 23 -17.65 12.39 1.56
CA ILE A 23 -18.32 13.66 1.23
C ILE A 23 -19.26 13.45 0.04
N LYS A 24 -20.55 13.22 0.33
CA LYS A 24 -21.58 12.91 -0.67
C LYS A 24 -21.78 14.00 -1.75
N PHE A 25 -21.54 15.27 -1.42
CA PHE A 25 -21.83 16.41 -2.29
C PHE A 25 -20.63 17.32 -2.51
N ALA A 26 -19.42 16.75 -2.59
CA ALA A 26 -18.17 17.52 -2.71
C ALA A 26 -18.17 18.51 -3.90
N ASP A 27 -18.84 18.16 -5.00
CA ASP A 27 -18.91 18.97 -6.22
C ASP A 27 -20.09 19.97 -6.25
N VAL A 28 -20.88 20.03 -5.18
CA VAL A 28 -22.04 20.92 -5.08
C VAL A 28 -21.69 22.12 -4.23
N ASN A 29 -21.62 23.29 -4.87
CA ASN A 29 -21.39 24.54 -4.15
C ASN A 29 -22.50 24.80 -3.12
N SER A 30 -22.09 25.16 -1.91
CA SER A 30 -23.02 25.58 -0.86
C SER A 30 -23.82 26.81 -1.30
N PRO A 31 -25.14 26.87 -1.02
CA PRO A 31 -25.95 28.05 -1.33
C PRO A 31 -25.50 29.28 -0.51
N VAL A 32 -24.83 29.07 0.63
CA VAL A 32 -24.22 30.14 1.44
C VAL A 32 -23.09 30.85 0.69
N ALA A 33 -22.44 30.17 -0.26
CA ALA A 33 -21.40 30.79 -1.08
C ALA A 33 -21.95 31.81 -2.09
N MET A 34 -23.28 31.91 -2.25
CA MET A 34 -23.98 32.84 -3.16
C MET A 34 -23.45 32.80 -4.60
N THR A 35 -22.95 31.64 -5.03
CA THR A 35 -22.35 31.45 -6.36
C THR A 35 -23.36 31.09 -7.45
N GLN A 36 -24.56 30.68 -7.05
CA GLN A 36 -25.64 30.23 -7.92
C GLN A 36 -26.99 30.49 -7.24
N ASP A 37 -28.07 30.54 -8.03
CA ASP A 37 -29.43 30.65 -7.49
C ASP A 37 -29.94 29.32 -6.91
N LEU A 38 -31.09 29.38 -6.24
CA LEU A 38 -31.70 28.22 -5.59
C LEU A 38 -32.04 27.11 -6.60
N ALA A 39 -32.49 27.46 -7.81
CA ALA A 39 -32.88 26.49 -8.82
C ALA A 39 -31.66 25.71 -9.36
N ALA A 40 -30.55 26.41 -9.63
CA ALA A 40 -29.27 25.83 -10.01
C ALA A 40 -28.69 24.94 -8.90
N PHE A 41 -28.82 25.36 -7.63
CA PHE A 41 -28.41 24.56 -6.48
C PHE A 41 -29.21 23.25 -6.38
N LEU A 42 -30.54 23.30 -6.46
CA LEU A 42 -31.38 22.10 -6.40
C LEU A 42 -31.09 21.14 -7.55
N LYS A 43 -30.85 21.67 -8.76
CA LYS A 43 -30.41 20.88 -9.92
C LYS A 43 -29.04 20.22 -9.68
N ALA A 44 -28.09 20.94 -9.08
CA ALA A 44 -26.78 20.41 -8.72
C ALA A 44 -26.87 19.32 -7.63
N LEU A 45 -27.79 19.45 -6.67
CA LEU A 45 -28.03 18.45 -5.62
C LEU A 45 -28.53 17.12 -6.18
N VAL A 46 -29.44 17.18 -7.16
CA VAL A 46 -30.00 15.98 -7.83
C VAL A 46 -29.00 15.36 -8.79
N SER A 47 -28.23 16.17 -9.52
CA SER A 47 -27.24 15.70 -10.49
C SER A 47 -25.87 15.37 -9.88
N GLY A 48 -25.65 15.74 -8.61
CA GLY A 48 -24.41 15.53 -7.88
C GLY A 48 -23.23 16.43 -8.31
N ARG A 49 -23.43 17.41 -9.20
CA ARG A 49 -22.36 18.29 -9.72
C ARG A 49 -22.87 19.70 -10.02
N SER A 50 -22.10 20.72 -9.64
CA SER A 50 -22.34 22.12 -10.06
C SER A 50 -21.82 22.41 -11.47
N GLU A 51 -22.44 23.36 -12.21
CA GLU A 51 -22.03 23.70 -13.59
C GLU A 51 -20.60 24.28 -13.68
N ARG A 52 -20.07 24.86 -12.59
CA ARG A 52 -18.65 25.26 -12.48
C ARG A 52 -17.66 24.08 -12.55
N GLY A 53 -18.09 22.87 -12.19
CA GLY A 53 -17.29 21.65 -12.28
C GLY A 53 -17.00 21.19 -13.72
N ARG A 54 -17.65 21.79 -14.73
CA ARG A 54 -17.39 21.49 -16.15
C ARG A 54 -16.30 22.35 -16.79
N ALA A 55 -15.93 23.48 -16.19
CA ALA A 55 -15.09 24.50 -16.84
C ALA A 55 -13.58 24.40 -16.53
N HIS A 56 -13.14 23.52 -15.63
CA HIS A 56 -11.72 23.28 -15.33
C HIS A 56 -11.28 21.92 -15.89
N GLY A 57 -11.42 21.76 -17.20
CA GLY A 57 -10.99 20.58 -17.98
C GLY A 57 -9.55 20.65 -18.49
N TYR A 58 -8.66 21.34 -17.79
CA TYR A 58 -7.23 21.36 -18.11
C TYR A 58 -6.45 20.72 -16.97
N LEU A 59 -5.89 19.53 -17.26
CA LEU A 59 -4.77 18.92 -16.57
C LEU A 59 -4.99 18.53 -15.10
N MET A 60 -5.83 17.52 -14.88
CA MET A 60 -5.47 16.48 -13.90
C MET A 60 -4.23 15.74 -14.42
N GLN A 61 -3.08 16.41 -14.37
CA GLN A 61 -1.79 15.77 -14.55
C GLN A 61 -1.52 14.97 -13.29
N GLN A 62 -2.05 13.73 -13.27
CA GLN A 62 -1.55 12.54 -12.58
C GLN A 62 -0.52 12.75 -11.46
N GLN A 63 -0.83 13.55 -10.43
CA GLN A 63 -0.59 13.04 -9.09
C GLN A 63 -1.74 12.07 -8.88
N ALA A 64 -1.48 10.80 -9.18
CA ALA A 64 -2.32 9.73 -8.69
C ALA A 64 -2.49 9.99 -7.19
N ILE A 65 -3.66 10.48 -6.79
CA ILE A 65 -4.07 10.48 -5.39
C ILE A 65 -4.15 9.00 -5.06
N MET A 66 -3.02 8.43 -4.66
CA MET A 66 -3.00 7.07 -4.15
C MET A 66 -3.90 7.12 -2.93
N PRO A 67 -4.95 6.28 -2.90
CA PRO A 67 -5.75 6.29 -1.72
C PRO A 67 -4.86 5.89 -0.53
N ASN A 68 -5.10 6.44 0.67
CA ASN A 68 -4.61 5.89 1.94
C ASN A 68 -5.06 4.44 2.08
N ILE A 69 -4.30 3.55 1.46
CA ILE A 69 -4.48 2.12 1.50
C ILE A 69 -3.56 1.65 2.60
N ALA A 70 -4.13 1.03 3.64
CA ALA A 70 -3.32 0.18 4.48
C ALA A 70 -2.90 -1.03 3.63
N ALA A 71 -1.58 -1.23 3.46
CA ALA A 71 -1.09 -2.48 2.94
C ALA A 71 -1.24 -3.51 4.05
N TYR A 72 -2.43 -4.12 4.09
CA TYR A 72 -2.64 -5.31 4.89
C TYR A 72 -1.79 -6.44 4.29
N ALA A 73 -0.51 -6.53 4.66
CA ALA A 73 0.04 -7.85 4.91
C ALA A 73 -0.84 -8.39 6.03
N ARG A 74 -1.81 -9.24 5.68
CA ARG A 74 -2.72 -9.84 6.65
C ARG A 74 -1.86 -10.64 7.64
N GLU A 75 -1.43 -9.97 8.69
CA GLU A 75 -1.22 -10.50 10.02
C GLU A 75 -2.13 -9.64 10.90
N ASP A 76 -2.62 -10.20 11.99
CA ASP A 76 -3.57 -9.56 12.90
C ASP A 76 -2.98 -8.25 13.47
N VAL A 77 -3.11 -7.16 12.72
CA VAL A 77 -2.81 -5.82 13.19
C VAL A 77 -3.96 -5.44 14.09
N ALA A 78 -3.76 -5.64 15.39
CA ALA A 78 -4.61 -5.06 16.41
C ALA A 78 -4.74 -3.56 16.11
N ILE A 79 -5.97 -3.12 15.82
CA ILE A 79 -6.29 -1.71 15.66
C ILE A 79 -6.00 -1.06 17.02
N ALA A 80 -4.90 -0.32 17.10
CA ALA A 80 -4.53 0.38 18.31
C ALA A 80 -5.60 1.41 18.65
N ASP A 81 -6.08 1.36 19.89
CA ASP A 81 -7.02 2.32 20.47
C ASP A 81 -6.38 3.72 20.49
N TYR A 82 -6.99 4.67 19.79
CA TYR A 82 -6.49 6.02 19.62
C TYR A 82 -6.72 6.83 20.90
N SER A 83 -5.70 6.98 21.75
CA SER A 83 -5.78 7.91 22.89
C SER A 83 -4.61 8.91 22.98
N ALA A 84 -5.01 10.18 23.10
CA ALA A 84 -4.31 11.34 23.66
C ALA A 84 -3.13 12.03 22.91
N ALA A 85 -3.55 12.99 22.07
CA ALA A 85 -3.15 14.42 22.01
C ALA A 85 -1.76 14.88 21.51
N ARG A 86 -1.86 15.83 20.54
CA ARG A 86 -0.98 16.88 19.93
C ARG A 86 0.49 16.51 19.65
N LYS A 87 1.06 16.66 18.44
CA LYS A 87 0.63 17.32 17.18
C LYS A 87 -0.32 16.47 16.33
N GLY A 88 -1.43 17.08 15.95
CA GLY A 88 -2.50 16.51 15.15
C GLY A 88 -3.75 16.17 15.97
N THR A 89 -4.90 16.48 15.40
CA THR A 89 -6.21 16.22 16.02
C THR A 89 -6.80 14.99 15.33
N THR A 90 -7.23 14.00 16.11
CA THR A 90 -8.02 12.89 15.58
C THR A 90 -9.49 13.24 15.74
N ALA A 91 -10.29 13.09 14.68
CA ALA A 91 -11.74 13.13 14.76
C ALA A 91 -12.29 11.93 13.98
N GLU A 92 -12.84 10.96 14.71
CA GLU A 92 -13.19 9.63 14.17
C GLU A 92 -11.98 9.01 13.45
N ASP A 93 -12.15 8.56 12.20
CA ASP A 93 -11.11 7.95 11.37
C ASP A 93 -10.23 8.95 10.60
N LEU A 94 -10.39 10.26 10.84
CA LEU A 94 -9.61 11.32 10.20
C LEU A 94 -8.54 11.86 11.14
N PHE A 95 -7.36 12.13 10.59
CA PHE A 95 -6.28 12.79 11.31
C PHE A 95 -5.92 14.10 10.61
N PHE A 96 -5.86 15.17 11.40
CA PHE A 96 -5.66 16.54 10.93
C PHE A 96 -4.26 17.00 11.33
N TYR A 97 -3.50 17.56 10.39
CA TYR A 97 -2.22 18.22 10.60
C TYR A 97 -2.40 19.74 10.44
N PRO A 98 -2.57 20.47 11.55
CA PRO A 98 -2.73 21.93 11.48
C PRO A 98 -1.42 22.59 11.04
N VAL A 99 -1.54 23.52 10.10
CA VAL A 99 -0.46 24.40 9.64
C VAL A 99 -0.93 25.83 9.79
N ASP A 100 -0.35 26.53 10.76
CA ASP A 100 -0.71 27.90 11.06
C ASP A 100 -0.03 28.89 10.10
N SER A 101 -0.69 30.03 9.86
CA SER A 101 -0.12 31.21 9.22
C SER A 101 0.46 30.98 7.80
N ILE A 102 -0.18 30.14 6.99
CA ILE A 102 0.27 29.94 5.60
C ILE A 102 -0.04 31.18 4.76
N THR A 103 0.95 31.63 3.99
CA THR A 103 0.80 32.69 2.99
C THR A 103 1.30 32.14 1.67
N LEU A 104 0.40 32.08 0.69
CA LEU A 104 0.66 31.45 -0.62
C LEU A 104 -0.24 32.12 -1.65
N ALA A 105 0.35 32.76 -2.66
CA ALA A 105 -0.44 33.41 -3.72
C ALA A 105 -1.11 32.35 -4.61
N LYS A 106 -2.16 32.76 -5.34
CA LYS A 106 -2.79 31.86 -6.30
C LYS A 106 -1.79 31.44 -7.38
N GLY A 107 -1.70 30.13 -7.63
CA GLY A 107 -0.77 29.50 -8.56
C GLY A 107 0.55 29.07 -7.92
N GLU A 108 0.83 29.44 -6.67
CA GLU A 108 2.04 29.04 -5.98
C GLU A 108 1.92 27.65 -5.34
N THR A 109 3.07 27.02 -5.16
CA THR A 109 3.21 25.71 -4.51
C THR A 109 4.17 25.81 -3.34
N ALA A 110 3.77 25.25 -2.19
CA ALA A 110 4.62 25.17 -1.01
C ALA A 110 4.98 23.72 -0.67
N TYR A 111 6.24 23.50 -0.31
CA TYR A 111 6.66 22.28 0.38
C TYR A 111 6.66 22.56 1.89
N VAL A 112 5.74 21.94 2.61
CA VAL A 112 5.58 22.09 4.06
C VAL A 112 5.98 20.78 4.74
N PRO A 113 7.16 20.72 5.39
CA PRO A 113 7.52 19.57 6.21
C PRO A 113 6.58 19.47 7.42
N LEU A 114 5.93 18.32 7.61
CA LEU A 114 5.00 18.14 8.73
C LEU A 114 5.74 17.80 10.04
N PHE A 115 6.79 16.99 9.93
CA PHE A 115 7.64 16.56 11.03
C PHE A 115 8.94 15.96 10.48
N THR A 116 9.93 15.84 11.38
CA THR A 116 11.16 15.09 11.19
C THR A 116 11.34 14.27 12.45
N GLU A 117 11.57 12.97 12.31
CA GLU A 117 11.75 12.06 13.44
C GLU A 117 12.86 11.07 13.16
N GLU A 118 13.53 10.64 14.23
CA GLU A 118 14.47 9.52 14.20
C GLU A 118 13.72 8.24 14.57
N LEU A 119 13.87 7.21 13.73
CA LEU A 119 13.14 5.96 13.87
C LEU A 119 14.11 4.78 13.81
N ASP A 120 13.89 3.81 14.68
CA ASP A 120 14.56 2.53 14.58
C ASP A 120 14.10 1.80 13.31
N TYR A 121 15.07 1.27 12.58
CA TYR A 121 14.82 0.48 11.39
C TYR A 121 15.81 -0.66 11.29
N HIS A 122 15.43 -1.70 10.55
CA HIS A 122 16.35 -2.76 10.20
C HIS A 122 16.22 -3.14 8.73
N HIS A 123 17.35 -3.53 8.15
CA HIS A 123 17.39 -4.07 6.81
C HIS A 123 16.89 -5.51 6.80
N ILE A 124 16.00 -5.80 5.87
CA ILE A 124 15.50 -7.14 5.60
C ILE A 124 15.45 -7.37 4.09
N TYR A 125 15.74 -8.59 3.66
CA TYR A 125 15.59 -8.98 2.27
C TYR A 125 14.30 -9.76 2.13
N THR A 126 13.42 -9.34 1.24
CA THR A 126 12.09 -9.94 1.06
C THR A 126 12.03 -10.66 -0.27
N TRP A 127 11.59 -11.92 -0.25
CA TRP A 127 11.33 -12.72 -1.43
C TRP A 127 9.90 -13.25 -1.35
N LYS A 128 9.02 -12.69 -2.20
CA LYS A 128 7.62 -13.09 -2.26
C LYS A 128 7.37 -13.92 -3.50
N ILE A 129 6.80 -15.10 -3.28
CA ILE A 129 6.48 -16.08 -4.29
C ILE A 129 4.96 -16.24 -4.33
N ALA A 130 4.38 -15.93 -5.48
CA ALA A 130 2.94 -16.09 -5.68
C ALA A 130 2.55 -17.57 -5.85
N ASP A 131 1.26 -17.84 -5.67
CA ASP A 131 0.67 -19.12 -6.00
C ASP A 131 0.67 -19.33 -7.54
N VAL A 132 0.79 -20.60 -7.93
CA VAL A 132 0.68 -21.07 -9.31
C VAL A 132 -0.78 -21.19 -9.76
N LEU A 133 -1.71 -21.39 -8.83
CA LEU A 133 -3.14 -21.40 -9.11
C LEU A 133 -3.73 -19.97 -9.07
N ASP A 134 -4.70 -19.73 -9.95
CA ASP A 134 -5.54 -18.53 -9.86
C ASP A 134 -6.73 -18.73 -8.91
N GLU A 135 -7.54 -17.67 -8.73
CA GLU A 135 -8.73 -17.68 -7.86
C GLU A 135 -9.79 -18.72 -8.28
N GLN A 136 -9.73 -19.24 -9.51
CA GLN A 136 -10.62 -20.29 -9.99
C GLN A 136 -9.93 -21.67 -9.98
N GLU A 137 -8.84 -21.82 -9.22
CA GLU A 137 -8.04 -23.04 -9.08
C GLU A 137 -7.45 -23.53 -10.42
N ARG A 138 -7.32 -22.62 -11.41
CA ARG A 138 -6.71 -22.95 -12.70
C ARG A 138 -5.23 -22.69 -12.66
N TYR A 139 -4.46 -23.58 -13.27
CA TYR A 139 -3.03 -23.41 -13.39
C TYR A 139 -2.71 -22.18 -14.25
N ASN A 140 -2.07 -21.16 -13.66
CA ASN A 140 -1.71 -19.95 -14.37
C ASN A 140 -0.42 -20.16 -15.19
N GLN A 141 -0.58 -20.88 -16.30
CA GLN A 141 0.51 -21.30 -17.19
C GLN A 141 1.27 -20.11 -17.80
N ARG A 142 0.62 -18.95 -17.94
CA ARG A 142 1.23 -17.72 -18.46
C ARG A 142 2.19 -17.10 -17.44
N ARG A 143 1.78 -16.97 -16.17
CA ARG A 143 2.65 -16.48 -15.09
C ARG A 143 3.87 -17.37 -14.90
N GLY A 144 3.68 -18.69 -14.83
CA GLY A 144 4.78 -19.63 -14.65
C GLY A 144 5.83 -19.54 -15.77
N ARG A 145 5.42 -19.24 -17.01
CA ARG A 145 6.35 -19.10 -18.15
C ARG A 145 7.08 -17.75 -18.19
N GLU A 146 6.46 -16.67 -17.71
CA GLU A 146 7.08 -15.34 -17.64
C GLU A 146 7.99 -15.18 -16.42
N GLN A 147 7.60 -15.70 -15.24
CA GLN A 147 8.47 -15.73 -14.05
C GLN A 147 9.73 -16.54 -14.29
N ARG A 148 9.61 -17.72 -14.91
CA ARG A 148 10.78 -18.54 -15.31
C ARG A 148 11.77 -17.80 -16.22
N LYS A 149 11.33 -16.78 -16.96
CA LYS A 149 12.22 -15.96 -17.81
C LYS A 149 12.87 -14.80 -17.05
N LYS A 150 12.26 -14.29 -15.98
CA LYS A 150 12.73 -13.11 -15.23
C LYS A 150 13.54 -13.46 -13.98
N GLY A 151 13.54 -14.73 -13.57
CA GLY A 151 14.17 -15.16 -12.32
C GLY A 151 13.42 -14.66 -11.10
N GLU A 152 13.82 -15.14 -9.93
CA GLU A 152 13.23 -14.73 -8.66
C GLU A 152 13.74 -13.35 -8.24
N GLU A 153 12.85 -12.54 -7.66
CA GLU A 153 13.17 -11.19 -7.24
C GLU A 153 13.28 -11.11 -5.72
N VAL A 154 14.51 -10.87 -5.24
CA VAL A 154 14.76 -10.53 -3.84
C VAL A 154 14.90 -9.02 -3.72
N TRP A 155 14.10 -8.41 -2.85
CA TRP A 155 14.11 -6.97 -2.59
C TRP A 155 14.84 -6.68 -1.29
N HIS A 156 15.81 -5.77 -1.32
CA HIS A 156 16.34 -5.13 -0.12
C HIS A 156 15.32 -4.10 0.35
N SER A 157 14.84 -4.27 1.58
CA SER A 157 13.78 -3.48 2.18
C SER A 157 14.20 -2.92 3.54
N CYS A 158 13.50 -1.88 3.95
CA CYS A 158 13.55 -1.31 5.29
C CYS A 158 12.28 -1.72 6.05
N ARG A 159 12.42 -2.38 7.20
CA ARG A 159 11.30 -2.62 8.11
C ARG A 159 11.39 -1.65 9.29
N MET A 160 10.29 -0.94 9.54
CA MET A 160 10.20 0.18 10.46
C MET A 160 8.91 0.09 11.26
N LYS A 161 8.96 0.48 12.53
CA LYS A 161 7.78 0.65 13.37
C LYS A 161 7.42 2.12 13.47
N ASN A 162 6.15 2.46 13.24
CA ASN A 162 5.68 3.81 13.51
C ASN A 162 5.57 4.03 15.03
N SER A 163 6.61 4.59 15.64
CA SER A 163 6.64 4.95 17.07
C SER A 163 5.96 6.29 17.37
N MET A 164 5.54 7.03 16.35
CA MET A 164 4.84 8.30 16.52
C MET A 164 3.38 8.07 16.91
N LYS A 165 2.79 9.07 17.58
CA LYS A 165 1.35 9.09 17.88
C LYS A 165 0.45 9.24 16.64
N MET A 166 1.02 9.69 15.53
CA MET A 166 0.30 9.98 14.29
C MET A 166 0.54 8.89 13.24
N PRO A 167 -0.46 8.57 12.40
CA PRO A 167 -0.26 7.61 11.31
C PRO A 167 0.66 8.18 10.23
N TRP A 168 1.36 7.30 9.52
CA TRP A 168 1.98 7.63 8.24
C TRP A 168 0.94 7.46 7.14
N THR A 169 0.97 8.37 6.17
CA THR A 169 0.01 8.40 5.06
C THR A 169 0.54 7.56 3.89
N THR A 170 -0.35 7.15 2.98
CA THR A 170 0.09 6.46 1.77
C THR A 170 0.75 7.44 0.82
N ALA A 171 2.04 7.30 0.60
CA ALA A 171 2.83 8.22 -0.21
C ALA A 171 4.12 7.54 -0.72
N ALA A 172 4.80 8.18 -1.67
CA ALA A 172 6.15 7.77 -2.03
C ALA A 172 7.10 7.99 -0.83
N ALA A 173 7.85 6.96 -0.46
CA ALA A 173 8.95 7.04 0.47
C ALA A 173 10.26 6.94 -0.31
N GLU A 174 11.11 7.94 -0.11
CA GLU A 174 12.43 8.04 -0.72
C GLU A 174 13.51 7.65 0.29
N PHE A 175 14.49 6.86 -0.15
CA PHE A 175 15.65 6.49 0.63
C PHE A 175 16.88 7.20 0.09
N VAL A 176 17.54 7.94 0.97
CA VAL A 176 18.79 8.66 0.69
C VAL A 176 19.85 8.20 1.68
N LYS A 177 21.07 7.94 1.18
CA LYS A 177 22.23 7.62 2.00
C LYS A 177 23.41 8.47 1.56
N ASP A 178 24.06 9.16 2.50
CA ASP A 178 25.21 10.02 2.24
C ASP A 178 24.95 11.04 1.11
N GLY A 179 23.72 11.57 1.05
CA GLY A 179 23.25 12.49 0.01
C GLY A 179 22.92 11.85 -1.34
N GLN A 180 23.02 10.53 -1.48
CA GLN A 180 22.71 9.80 -2.71
C GLN A 180 21.36 9.10 -2.63
N PHE A 181 20.55 9.23 -3.68
CA PHE A 181 19.33 8.45 -3.86
C PHE A 181 19.66 6.96 -4.01
N ILE A 182 19.03 6.11 -3.21
CA ILE A 182 19.25 4.65 -3.24
C ILE A 182 17.98 3.84 -3.54
N GLY A 183 16.80 4.46 -3.43
CA GLY A 183 15.54 3.76 -3.66
C GLY A 183 14.31 4.60 -3.41
N GLN A 184 13.20 4.16 -3.98
CA GLN A 184 11.88 4.70 -3.71
C GLN A 184 10.85 3.58 -3.85
N ASP A 185 9.86 3.59 -2.96
CA ASP A 185 8.69 2.74 -3.07
C ASP A 185 7.51 3.41 -2.35
N VAL A 186 6.35 2.78 -2.37
CA VAL A 186 5.17 3.28 -1.65
C VAL A 186 5.26 2.93 -0.17
N CYS A 187 5.27 3.94 0.69
CA CYS A 187 4.86 3.78 2.08
C CYS A 187 3.33 3.72 2.09
N TYR A 188 2.76 2.65 2.61
CA TYR A 188 1.33 2.53 2.80
C TYR A 188 0.91 3.11 4.15
N TYR A 189 -0.39 3.32 4.33
CA TYR A 189 -0.91 3.81 5.60
C TYR A 189 -0.42 2.93 6.76
N THR A 190 0.29 3.55 7.71
CA THR A 190 0.92 2.86 8.84
C THR A 190 0.46 3.53 10.12
N ALA A 191 -0.46 2.90 10.85
CA ALA A 191 -0.99 3.42 12.09
C ALA A 191 0.10 3.52 13.18
N SER A 192 -0.15 4.36 14.19
CA SER A 192 0.68 4.43 15.39
C SER A 192 0.87 3.03 16.00
N GLY A 193 2.10 2.69 16.36
CA GLY A 193 2.46 1.41 16.95
C GLY A 193 2.56 0.23 15.98
N THR A 194 2.27 0.41 14.70
CA THR A 194 2.31 -0.67 13.69
C THR A 194 3.61 -0.66 12.90
N GLU A 195 3.96 -1.81 12.31
CA GLU A 195 5.13 -1.96 11.46
C GLU A 195 4.77 -1.87 9.98
N THR A 196 5.74 -1.42 9.18
CA THR A 196 5.67 -1.42 7.72
C THR A 196 7.01 -1.85 7.13
N THR A 197 6.97 -2.40 5.91
CA THR A 197 8.15 -2.79 5.16
C THR A 197 8.11 -2.12 3.79
N ILE A 198 9.13 -1.33 3.49
CA ILE A 198 9.20 -0.53 2.26
C ILE A 198 10.44 -0.98 1.48
N ARG A 199 10.29 -1.28 0.19
CA ARG A 199 11.41 -1.72 -0.65
C ARG A 199 12.34 -0.54 -0.95
N ILE A 200 13.63 -0.83 -0.98
CA ILE A 200 14.67 0.12 -1.37
C ILE A 200 15.11 -0.21 -2.80
N THR A 201 15.62 -1.42 -3.03
CA THR A 201 16.19 -1.82 -4.32
C THR A 201 16.22 -3.35 -4.49
N ARG A 202 16.48 -3.83 -5.70
CA ARG A 202 16.65 -5.27 -5.98
C ARG A 202 18.03 -5.73 -5.50
N ALA A 203 18.04 -6.83 -4.74
CA ALA A 203 19.26 -7.41 -4.18
C ALA A 203 19.94 -8.36 -5.16
N MET A 204 20.71 -7.81 -6.11
CA MET A 204 21.35 -8.60 -7.18
C MET A 204 22.36 -9.65 -6.69
N ASN A 205 22.87 -9.50 -5.45
CA ASN A 205 23.80 -10.44 -4.82
C ASN A 205 23.11 -11.48 -3.93
N LEU A 206 21.77 -11.52 -3.90
CA LEU A 206 20.99 -12.63 -3.35
C LEU A 206 20.30 -13.34 -4.51
N ILE A 207 20.75 -14.56 -4.79
CA ILE A 207 20.20 -15.37 -5.87
C ILE A 207 19.17 -16.29 -5.25
N ALA A 208 17.91 -16.13 -5.65
CA ALA A 208 16.82 -16.98 -5.23
C ALA A 208 16.41 -17.93 -6.36
N GLU A 209 16.05 -19.16 -5.99
CA GLU A 209 15.56 -20.19 -6.89
C GLU A 209 14.40 -20.93 -6.24
N GLN A 210 13.30 -21.11 -6.97
CA GLN A 210 12.20 -21.98 -6.57
C GLN A 210 12.09 -23.13 -7.56
N ASN A 211 11.93 -24.34 -7.03
CA ASN A 211 11.50 -25.51 -7.79
C ASN A 211 10.27 -26.15 -7.15
N GLU A 212 9.47 -26.84 -7.95
CA GLU A 212 8.29 -27.57 -7.51
C GLU A 212 8.11 -28.82 -8.36
N PHE A 213 7.90 -29.96 -7.70
CA PHE A 213 7.83 -31.27 -8.34
C PHE A 213 6.61 -32.04 -7.86
N GLU A 214 5.94 -32.74 -8.78
CA GLU A 214 4.87 -33.66 -8.44
C GLU A 214 5.45 -34.95 -7.85
N VAL A 215 5.06 -35.26 -6.62
CA VAL A 215 5.48 -36.46 -5.90
C VAL A 215 4.50 -37.59 -6.15
N THR A 216 3.20 -37.32 -6.01
CA THR A 216 2.13 -38.29 -6.25
C THR A 216 0.94 -37.65 -6.93
N ARG A 217 0.19 -38.48 -7.65
CA ARG A 217 -1.09 -38.10 -8.25
C ARG A 217 -2.08 -39.26 -8.17
N GLU A 218 -3.23 -38.96 -7.59
CA GLU A 218 -4.40 -39.84 -7.59
C GLU A 218 -5.40 -39.31 -8.62
N ARG A 219 -5.53 -40.04 -9.74
CA ARG A 219 -6.37 -39.60 -10.85
C ARG A 219 -7.85 -39.76 -10.55
N ASN A 220 -8.65 -38.77 -10.95
CA ASN A 220 -10.10 -38.76 -10.73
C ASN A 220 -10.50 -38.97 -9.25
N ASN A 221 -9.69 -38.48 -8.31
CA ASN A 221 -9.93 -38.66 -6.87
C ASN A 221 -11.28 -38.07 -6.43
N LYS A 222 -11.72 -36.95 -7.03
CA LYS A 222 -13.03 -36.35 -6.75
C LYS A 222 -13.77 -35.97 -8.02
N GLN A 223 -15.11 -35.94 -7.92
CA GLN A 223 -15.98 -35.47 -8.98
C GLN A 223 -16.94 -34.41 -8.44
N PHE A 224 -16.95 -33.23 -9.07
CA PHE A 224 -17.85 -32.12 -8.75
C PHE A 224 -18.45 -31.55 -10.03
N HIS A 225 -19.76 -31.31 -10.05
CA HIS A 225 -20.47 -30.70 -11.19
C HIS A 225 -20.16 -31.34 -12.56
N GLY A 226 -19.93 -32.66 -12.58
CA GLY A 226 -19.59 -33.40 -13.80
C GLY A 226 -18.10 -33.37 -14.20
N TYR A 227 -17.27 -32.57 -13.52
CA TYR A 227 -15.82 -32.53 -13.72
C TYR A 227 -15.09 -33.47 -12.76
N ARG A 228 -14.03 -34.11 -13.25
CA ARG A 228 -13.15 -34.98 -12.46
C ARG A 228 -11.87 -34.23 -12.10
N TYR A 229 -11.45 -34.38 -10.85
CA TYR A 229 -10.29 -33.71 -10.29
C TYR A 229 -9.29 -34.75 -9.80
N ASP A 230 -8.01 -34.52 -10.12
CA ASP A 230 -6.90 -35.29 -9.58
C ASP A 230 -6.51 -34.70 -8.21
N LEU A 231 -6.10 -35.55 -7.27
CA LEU A 231 -5.38 -35.10 -6.07
C LEU A 231 -3.89 -35.21 -6.34
N VAL A 232 -3.17 -34.11 -6.19
CA VAL A 232 -1.74 -34.01 -6.48
C VAL A 232 -1.00 -33.58 -5.22
N THR A 233 0.07 -34.30 -4.88
CA THR A 233 1.01 -33.91 -3.83
C THR A 233 2.25 -33.33 -4.48
N LEU A 234 2.63 -32.13 -4.06
CA LEU A 234 3.78 -31.39 -4.58
C LEU A 234 4.85 -31.24 -3.50
N GLU A 235 6.11 -31.29 -3.91
CA GLU A 235 7.26 -30.92 -3.11
C GLU A 235 7.91 -29.68 -3.71
N GLY A 236 8.00 -28.62 -2.89
CA GLY A 236 8.61 -27.35 -3.26
C GLY A 236 9.97 -27.17 -2.59
N GLU A 237 10.96 -26.70 -3.35
CA GLU A 237 12.29 -26.36 -2.84
C GLU A 237 12.57 -24.87 -3.07
N LEU A 238 12.90 -24.14 -2.00
CA LEU A 238 13.25 -22.72 -2.01
C LEU A 238 14.72 -22.56 -1.61
N LYS A 239 15.55 -22.01 -2.51
CA LYS A 239 16.98 -21.81 -2.30
C LYS A 239 17.33 -20.34 -2.36
N VAL A 240 18.14 -19.89 -1.41
CA VAL A 240 18.74 -18.54 -1.43
C VAL A 240 20.25 -18.67 -1.29
N LEU A 241 20.99 -18.16 -2.27
CA LEU A 241 22.44 -18.05 -2.24
C LEU A 241 22.85 -16.61 -1.95
N ASN A 242 23.52 -16.40 -0.82
CA ASN A 242 24.03 -15.10 -0.41
C ASN A 242 25.46 -14.85 -0.92
N LYS A 243 25.62 -13.90 -1.85
CA LYS A 243 26.92 -13.44 -2.38
C LYS A 243 27.33 -12.05 -1.88
N THR A 244 26.65 -11.51 -0.87
CA THR A 244 26.93 -10.15 -0.35
C THR A 244 28.21 -10.06 0.50
N GLY A 245 28.76 -11.19 0.94
CA GLY A 245 29.92 -11.25 1.85
C GLY A 245 29.60 -10.86 3.29
N LYS A 246 28.31 -10.70 3.65
CA LYS A 246 27.84 -10.36 5.00
C LYS A 246 26.67 -11.25 5.40
N LYS A 247 26.44 -11.41 6.71
CA LYS A 247 25.22 -12.05 7.21
C LYS A 247 24.02 -11.15 6.86
N VAL A 248 22.95 -11.75 6.34
CA VAL A 248 21.71 -11.05 5.99
C VAL A 248 20.51 -11.82 6.54
N ASN A 249 19.42 -11.12 6.80
CA ASN A 249 18.13 -11.71 7.14
C ASN A 249 17.26 -11.71 5.89
N VAL A 250 16.73 -12.89 5.52
CA VAL A 250 15.84 -13.06 4.38
C VAL A 250 14.49 -13.54 4.89
N GLU A 251 13.43 -12.82 4.55
CA GLU A 251 12.06 -13.23 4.74
C GLU A 251 11.51 -13.78 3.42
N ILE A 252 11.05 -15.03 3.46
CA ILE A 252 10.49 -15.72 2.32
C ILE A 252 9.01 -15.92 2.57
N LYS A 253 8.18 -15.45 1.64
CA LYS A 253 6.73 -15.67 1.68
C LYS A 253 6.29 -16.43 0.44
N LYS A 254 5.71 -17.61 0.64
CA LYS A 254 5.10 -18.41 -0.42
C LYS A 254 3.59 -18.44 -0.22
N ASP A 255 2.86 -17.93 -1.19
CA ASP A 255 1.42 -18.14 -1.30
C ASP A 255 1.19 -19.47 -2.04
N LEU A 256 0.34 -20.34 -1.51
CA LEU A 256 0.03 -21.67 -2.06
C LEU A 256 -1.44 -22.04 -1.83
N SER A 257 -1.96 -22.93 -2.69
CA SER A 257 -3.29 -23.49 -2.62
C SER A 257 -3.22 -24.96 -2.26
N GLY A 258 -3.92 -25.34 -1.19
CA GLY A 258 -3.95 -26.72 -0.71
C GLY A 258 -3.65 -26.79 0.78
N GLU A 259 -3.23 -27.97 1.24
CA GLU A 259 -2.86 -28.23 2.62
C GLU A 259 -1.35 -28.42 2.71
N VAL A 260 -0.70 -27.71 3.65
CA VAL A 260 0.73 -27.88 3.91
C VAL A 260 0.94 -29.14 4.73
N LEU A 261 1.53 -30.17 4.11
CA LEU A 261 1.76 -31.45 4.77
C LEU A 261 3.04 -31.48 5.61
N LYS A 262 4.09 -30.81 5.13
CA LYS A 262 5.42 -30.82 5.76
C LYS A 262 6.27 -29.63 5.31
N THR A 263 7.13 -29.17 6.21
CA THR A 263 8.11 -28.09 5.98
C THR A 263 9.47 -28.46 6.59
N SER A 264 10.55 -27.84 6.11
CA SER A 264 11.92 -28.04 6.63
C SER A 264 12.28 -27.13 7.80
N ASP A 265 11.82 -25.88 7.79
CA ASP A 265 12.32 -24.81 8.67
C ASP A 265 11.23 -24.17 9.56
N ASP A 266 10.20 -24.96 9.90
CA ASP A 266 9.05 -24.57 10.75
C ASP A 266 8.48 -23.16 10.46
N PRO A 267 8.09 -22.84 9.22
CA PRO A 267 7.53 -21.55 8.89
C PRO A 267 6.18 -21.35 9.58
N LYS A 268 5.82 -20.10 9.84
CA LYS A 268 4.48 -19.74 10.26
C LYS A 268 3.51 -19.98 9.10
N ASP A 269 2.71 -21.03 9.19
CA ASP A 269 1.60 -21.26 8.27
C ASP A 269 0.42 -20.35 8.63
N VAL A 270 -0.07 -19.61 7.64
CA VAL A 270 -1.20 -18.69 7.80
C VAL A 270 -2.26 -19.12 6.80
N SER A 271 -3.24 -19.88 7.28
CA SER A 271 -4.36 -20.33 6.49
C SER A 271 -5.41 -19.23 6.35
N TRP A 272 -5.95 -19.10 5.14
CA TRP A 272 -7.06 -18.19 4.84
C TRP A 272 -8.33 -19.02 4.70
N PRO A 273 -9.44 -18.65 5.36
CA PRO A 273 -10.73 -19.24 5.04
C PRO A 273 -11.02 -19.00 3.55
N LYS A 274 -11.45 -20.05 2.84
CA LYS A 274 -12.12 -19.88 1.56
C LYS A 274 -13.52 -19.35 1.87
N ASP A 275 -13.81 -18.12 1.45
CA ASP A 275 -15.17 -17.57 1.45
C ASP A 275 -16.08 -18.35 0.48
#